data_AF-A0A7S4P149-F1
#
_entry.id   AF-A0A7S4P149-F1
#
_cell.length_a   1.000
_cell.length_b   1.000
_cell.length_c   1.000
_cell.angle_alpha   90.00
_cell.angle_beta   90.00
_cell.angle_gamma   90.00
#
_symmetry.space_group_name_H-M   'P 1'
#
loop_
_entity.id
_entity.type
_entity.pdbx_description
1 polymer ?
#
loop_
_entity_poly.entity_id
_entity_poly.type
_entity_poly.pdbx_seq_one_letter_code
_entity_poly.pdbx_strand_id
1 'polypeptide(L)'
;GEAEDAPLQQLYRLLLQAFPHCDDSIARFQRFVPHLSLGQWKTLEGPPIAQLEASWEKSSFLVSHVYLIARSGFHDPFRVVYAVPLGKEEVSSASSSSSTSSLDQV
;
A
#
# COMPACT_ATOMS: atom_id res chain seq x y z
N GLY A 1 -28.72 -2.55 1.46
CA GLY A 1 -27.87 -2.92 2.60
C GLY A 1 -26.48 -2.96 2.05
N GLU A 2 -25.64 -2.02 2.47
CA GLU A 2 -24.27 -1.89 1.95
C GLU A 2 -23.54 -3.20 2.24
N ALA A 3 -23.22 -3.93 1.18
CA ALA A 3 -22.30 -5.05 1.30
C ALA A 3 -21.02 -4.49 1.91
N GLU A 4 -20.56 -5.03 3.03
CA GLU A 4 -19.27 -4.62 3.58
C GLU A 4 -18.21 -4.77 2.49
N ASP A 5 -17.66 -3.65 2.04
CA ASP A 5 -16.52 -3.66 1.14
C ASP A 5 -15.41 -4.44 1.86
N ALA A 6 -14.94 -5.53 1.25
CA ALA A 6 -13.84 -6.29 1.82
C ALA A 6 -12.64 -5.35 2.11
N PRO A 7 -11.82 -5.62 3.14
CA PRO A 7 -10.91 -4.61 3.70
C PRO A 7 -9.98 -3.92 2.69
N LEU A 8 -9.54 -4.63 1.64
CA LEU A 8 -8.71 -4.07 0.58
C LEU A 8 -9.46 -3.08 -0.33
N GLN A 9 -10.75 -3.32 -0.58
CA GLN A 9 -11.62 -2.44 -1.35
C GLN A 9 -11.87 -1.15 -0.58
N GLN A 10 -12.12 -1.26 0.72
CA GLN A 10 -12.26 -0.08 1.59
C GLN A 10 -10.94 0.72 1.65
N LEU A 11 -9.81 0.05 1.84
CA LEU A 11 -8.50 0.72 1.82
C LEU A 11 -8.24 1.42 0.49
N TYR A 12 -8.51 0.76 -0.64
CA TYR A 12 -8.38 1.35 -1.97
C TYR A 12 -9.24 2.61 -2.14
N ARG A 13 -10.50 2.57 -1.71
CA ARG A 13 -11.41 3.73 -1.78
C ARG A 13 -10.87 4.92 -0.98
N LEU A 14 -10.38 4.67 0.24
CA LEU A 14 -9.79 5.73 1.08
C LEU A 14 -8.51 6.31 0.46
N LEU A 15 -7.66 5.46 -0.13
CA LEU A 15 -6.45 5.91 -0.83
C LEU A 15 -6.80 6.74 -2.07
N LEU A 16 -7.79 6.33 -2.87
CA LEU A 16 -8.22 7.08 -4.05
C LEU A 16 -8.85 8.42 -3.66
N GLN A 17 -9.56 8.49 -2.53
CA GLN A 17 -10.08 9.75 -2.00
C GLN A 17 -8.95 10.70 -1.58
N ALA A 18 -7.89 10.19 -0.95
CA ALA A 18 -6.73 10.99 -0.54
C ALA A 18 -5.82 11.38 -1.72
N PHE A 19 -5.72 10.51 -2.73
CA PHE A 19 -4.85 10.65 -3.90
C PHE A 19 -5.66 10.44 -5.20
N PRO A 20 -6.53 11.38 -5.57
CA PRO A 20 -7.45 11.20 -6.70
C PRO A 20 -6.76 11.07 -8.06
N HIS A 21 -5.49 11.47 -8.15
CA HIS A 21 -4.68 11.33 -9.37
C HIS A 21 -4.05 9.93 -9.53
N CYS A 22 -4.15 9.06 -8.52
CA CYS A 22 -3.66 7.70 -8.56
C CYS A 22 -4.79 6.72 -8.93
N ASP A 23 -5.48 6.99 -10.04
CA ASP A 23 -6.71 6.32 -10.47
C ASP A 23 -6.51 5.28 -11.58
N ASP A 24 -5.27 4.91 -11.89
CA ASP A 24 -4.89 4.00 -12.99
C ASP A 24 -5.76 2.73 -13.06
N SER A 25 -6.13 2.17 -11.89
CA SER A 25 -6.98 0.98 -11.82
C SER A 25 -8.41 1.24 -12.30
N ILE A 26 -9.01 2.39 -11.95
CA ILE A 26 -10.33 2.78 -12.46
C ILE A 26 -10.23 3.20 -13.92
N ALA A 27 -9.26 4.05 -14.25
CA ALA A 27 -9.09 4.58 -15.60
C ALA A 27 -8.91 3.46 -16.64
N ARG A 28 -8.19 2.39 -16.27
CA ARG A 28 -7.88 1.28 -17.18
C ARG A 28 -8.87 0.12 -17.12
N PHE A 29 -9.37 -0.22 -15.93
CA PHE A 29 -10.14 -1.46 -15.73
C PHE A 29 -11.56 -1.24 -15.20
N GLN A 30 -11.97 0.00 -14.95
CA GLN A 30 -13.27 0.40 -14.37
C GLN A 30 -13.56 -0.20 -12.97
N ARG A 31 -12.60 -0.94 -12.39
CA ARG A 31 -12.70 -1.55 -11.07
C ARG A 31 -11.33 -1.81 -10.47
N PHE A 32 -11.28 -1.89 -9.14
CA PHE A 32 -10.12 -2.39 -8.42
C PHE A 32 -10.22 -3.91 -8.25
N VAL A 33 -9.20 -4.63 -8.72
CA VAL A 33 -9.03 -6.07 -8.49
C VAL A 33 -7.69 -6.27 -7.81
N PRO A 34 -7.64 -6.59 -6.50
CA PRO A 34 -6.37 -6.80 -5.81
C PRO A 34 -5.68 -8.05 -6.35
N HIS A 35 -4.48 -7.88 -6.89
CA HIS A 35 -3.68 -8.96 -7.44
C HIS A 35 -2.18 -8.64 -7.31
N LEU A 36 -1.36 -9.67 -7.40
CA LEU A 36 0.09 -9.55 -7.51
C LEU A 36 0.50 -9.96 -8.93
N SER A 37 1.16 -9.06 -9.65
CA SER A 37 1.72 -9.37 -10.97
C SER A 37 2.92 -10.32 -10.80
N LEU A 38 2.86 -11.50 -11.43
CA LEU A 38 3.96 -12.47 -11.43
C LEU A 38 4.89 -12.31 -12.66
N GLY A 39 4.39 -11.66 -13.70
CA GLY A 39 5.13 -11.41 -14.93
C GLY A 39 4.27 -10.70 -15.97
N GLN A 40 4.91 -10.26 -17.05
CA GLN A 40 4.25 -9.66 -18.22
C GLN A 40 4.88 -10.28 -19.48
N TRP A 41 4.04 -10.77 -20.40
CA TRP A 41 4.48 -11.41 -21.64
C TRP A 41 4.01 -10.61 -22.85
N LYS A 42 4.83 -10.58 -23.89
CA LYS A 42 4.52 -9.91 -25.16
C LYS A 42 3.64 -10.76 -26.08
N THR A 43 3.67 -12.09 -25.91
CA THR A 43 2.92 -13.06 -26.70
C THR A 43 1.90 -13.77 -25.83
N LEU A 44 0.79 -14.20 -26.46
CA LEU A 44 -0.30 -14.93 -25.79
C LEU A 44 0.10 -16.33 -25.31
N GLU A 45 1.21 -16.88 -25.82
CA GLU A 45 1.70 -18.20 -25.43
C GLU A 45 2.09 -18.25 -23.94
N GLY A 46 2.49 -17.10 -23.37
CA GLY A 46 2.75 -16.95 -21.93
C GLY A 46 3.74 -17.98 -21.36
N PRO A 47 3.87 -18.07 -20.03
CA PRO A 47 4.50 -19.22 -19.40
C PRO A 47 3.46 -20.37 -19.37
N PRO A 48 3.88 -21.63 -19.11
CA PRO A 48 2.93 -22.72 -18.89
C PRO A 48 2.16 -22.51 -17.57
N ILE A 49 1.08 -21.71 -17.60
CA ILE A 49 0.28 -21.32 -16.42
C ILE A 49 -0.16 -22.55 -15.62
N ALA A 50 -0.58 -23.63 -16.30
CA ALA A 50 -0.98 -24.87 -15.65
C ALA A 50 0.12 -25.50 -14.79
N GLN A 51 1.41 -25.37 -15.18
CA GLN A 51 2.53 -25.86 -14.38
C GLN A 51 2.75 -24.97 -13.15
N LEU A 52 2.64 -23.66 -13.31
CA LEU A 52 2.75 -22.70 -12.20
C LEU A 52 1.64 -22.96 -11.18
N GLU A 53 0.38 -23.08 -11.64
CA GLU A 53 -0.79 -23.37 -10.80
C GLU A 53 -0.66 -24.70 -10.05
N ALA A 54 -0.18 -25.75 -10.71
CA ALA A 54 0.01 -27.07 -10.09
C ALA A 54 1.03 -27.06 -8.94
N SER A 55 2.03 -26.17 -9.03
CA SER A 55 3.07 -25.99 -8.00
C SER A 55 2.77 -24.89 -6.99
N TRP A 56 1.63 -24.20 -7.12
CA TRP A 56 1.39 -22.98 -6.35
C TRP A 56 0.99 -23.26 -4.90
N GLU A 57 1.80 -22.78 -3.96
CA GLU A 57 1.47 -22.82 -2.54
C GLU A 57 0.77 -21.51 -2.10
N LYS A 58 -0.41 -21.64 -1.50
CA LYS A 58 -1.14 -20.49 -0.96
C LYS A 58 -0.35 -19.89 0.19
N SER A 59 -0.11 -18.59 0.09
CA SER A 59 0.59 -17.81 1.10
C SER A 59 -0.33 -16.74 1.68
N SER A 60 -0.18 -16.47 2.97
CA SER A 60 -0.83 -15.35 3.65
C SER A 60 0.21 -14.59 4.48
N PHE A 61 0.01 -13.28 4.61
CA PHE A 61 0.89 -12.42 5.37
C PHE A 61 0.12 -11.21 5.89
N LEU A 62 0.65 -10.59 6.94
CA LEU A 62 0.12 -9.34 7.47
C LEU A 62 0.60 -8.17 6.62
N VAL A 63 -0.33 -7.29 6.21
CA VAL A 63 0.01 -6.02 5.57
C VAL A 63 0.14 -4.96 6.65
N SER A 64 1.35 -4.45 6.86
CA SER A 64 1.63 -3.46 7.91
C SER A 64 1.78 -2.03 7.40
N HIS A 65 1.92 -1.81 6.09
CA HIS A 65 2.17 -0.49 5.52
C HIS A 65 1.57 -0.34 4.13
N VAL A 66 1.25 0.90 3.76
CA VAL A 66 1.06 1.34 2.37
C VAL A 66 2.24 2.23 1.99
N TYR A 67 2.82 2.01 0.81
CA TYR A 67 3.98 2.77 0.34
C TYR A 67 3.60 3.64 -0.86
N LEU A 68 3.99 4.91 -0.80
CA LEU A 68 4.07 5.75 -2.00
C LEU A 68 5.40 5.43 -2.70
N ILE A 69 5.32 4.96 -3.94
CA ILE A 69 6.49 4.60 -4.74
C ILE A 69 6.61 5.51 -5.96
N ALA A 70 7.85 5.70 -6.43
CA ALA A 70 8.12 6.47 -7.63
C ALA A 70 9.26 5.86 -8.44
N ARG A 71 9.25 6.10 -9.76
CA ARG A 71 10.35 5.78 -10.69
C ARG A 71 10.41 6.85 -11.77
N SER A 72 11.59 7.09 -12.33
CA SER A 72 11.78 8.14 -13.36
C SER A 72 11.58 7.60 -14.78
N GLY A 73 11.80 6.31 -15.00
CA GLY A 73 11.58 5.64 -16.28
C GLY A 73 11.13 4.19 -16.11
N PHE A 74 10.80 3.56 -17.24
CA PHE A 74 10.31 2.17 -17.27
C PHE A 74 11.34 1.17 -16.73
N HIS A 75 12.63 1.40 -17.01
CA HIS A 75 13.73 0.53 -16.60
C HIS A 75 14.28 0.83 -15.20
N ASP A 76 13.84 1.92 -14.57
CA ASP A 76 14.33 2.28 -13.24
C ASP A 76 13.60 1.49 -12.15
N PRO A 77 14.30 1.05 -11.10
CA PRO A 77 13.66 0.48 -9.93
C PRO A 77 12.76 1.51 -9.26
N PHE A 78 11.68 1.04 -8.64
CA PHE A 78 10.88 1.88 -7.76
C PHE A 78 11.69 2.24 -6.51
N ARG A 79 11.59 3.49 -6.09
CA ARG A 79 12.01 3.94 -4.76
C ARG A 79 10.79 4.17 -3.88
N VAL A 80 10.95 3.93 -2.58
CA VAL A 80 9.96 4.33 -1.57
C VAL A 80 10.12 5.83 -1.31
N VAL A 81 9.03 6.58 -1.47
CA VAL A 81 8.95 8.02 -1.18
C VAL A 81 8.38 8.25 0.21
N TYR A 82 7.36 7.47 0.59
CA TYR A 82 6.70 7.57 1.88
C TYR A 82 6.13 6.20 2.29
N ALA A 83 6.03 5.97 3.59
CA ALA A 83 5.42 4.79 4.18
C ALA A 83 4.33 5.21 5.17
N VAL A 84 3.13 4.69 4.99
CA VAL A 84 1.99 4.87 5.90
C VAL A 84 1.82 3.58 6.69
N PRO A 85 2.11 3.56 8.00
CA PRO A 85 1.83 2.39 8.82
C PRO A 85 0.32 2.12 8.87
N LEU A 86 -0.04 0.85 8.82
CA LEU A 86 -1.38 0.34 9.00
C LEU A 86 -1.49 -0.35 10.35
N GLY A 87 -2.63 -0.15 11.01
CA GLY A 87 -2.85 -0.57 12.40
C GLY A 87 -2.73 0.59 13.37
N LYS A 88 -2.95 0.31 14.65
CA LYS A 88 -2.79 1.34 15.69
C LYS A 88 -1.30 1.48 15.99
N GLU A 89 -0.76 2.67 15.76
CA GLU A 89 0.37 3.10 16.59
C GLU A 89 -0.20 3.19 18.02
N GLU A 90 0.31 2.36 18.92
CA GLU A 90 0.25 2.67 20.34
C GLU A 90 1.00 3.99 20.50
N VAL A 91 0.26 5.10 20.42
CA VAL A 91 0.76 6.43 20.77
C VAL A 91 1.18 6.30 22.22
N SER A 92 2.46 6.02 22.43
CA SER A 92 3.07 6.11 23.74
C SER A 92 3.02 7.61 24.05
N SER A 93 2.01 8.01 24.81
CA SER A 93 1.90 9.33 25.40
C SER A 93 3.08 9.49 26.37
N ALA A 94 4.25 9.81 25.82
CA ALA A 94 5.34 10.39 26.57
C ALA A 94 4.88 11.79 26.99
N SER A 95 4.19 11.82 28.13
CA SER A 95 3.96 12.99 28.96
C SER A 95 5.29 13.70 29.15
N SER A 96 5.58 14.67 28.29
CA SER A 96 6.68 15.60 28.48
C SER A 96 6.19 16.62 29.47
N SER A 97 6.33 16.31 30.76
CA SER A 97 6.16 17.28 31.83
C SER A 97 7.15 18.43 31.60
N SER A 98 6.58 19.60 31.39
CA SER A 98 7.24 20.88 31.44
C SER A 98 8.07 21.03 32.73
N SER A 99 9.38 21.22 32.59
CA SER A 99 10.21 21.80 33.65
C SER A 99 10.67 23.18 33.18
N THR A 100 9.90 24.21 33.52
CA THR A 100 10.35 25.60 33.48
C THR A 100 11.33 25.82 34.62
N SER A 101 12.59 26.11 34.31
CA SER A 101 13.52 26.69 35.28
C SER A 101 13.74 28.15 34.88
N SER A 102 13.00 29.04 35.54
CA SER A 102 13.39 30.43 35.70
C SER A 102 14.48 30.50 36.75
N LEU A 103 15.61 31.10 36.41
CA LEU A 103 16.45 31.79 37.38
C LEU A 103 16.78 33.18 36.82
N ASP A 104 16.03 34.16 37.32
CA ASP A 104 16.51 35.52 37.53
C ASP A 104 17.38 35.56 38.80
N GLN A 105 18.19 36.63 38.90
CA GLN A 105 19.15 37.06 39.95
C GLN A 105 20.61 36.73 39.59
N VAL A 106 21.53 37.69 39.41
CA VAL A 106 21.67 39.08 39.92
C VAL A 106 22.44 39.95 38.92
#